data_AF-A0A0N7L4S4-F1
#
_entry.id   AF-A0A0N7L4S4-F1
#
_cell.length_a   1.000
_cell.length_b   1.000
_cell.length_c   1.000
_cell.angle_alpha   90.00
_cell.angle_beta   90.00
_cell.angle_gamma   90.00
#
_symmetry.space_group_name_H-M   'P 1'
#
loop_
_entity.id
_entity.type
_entity.pdbx_description
1 polymer ?
#
loop_
_entity_poly.entity_id
_entity_poly.type
_entity_poly.pdbx_seq_one_letter_code
_entity_poly.pdbx_strand_id
1 'polypeptide(L)'
;MSSEDDAEVQKTLGNEEFNHKNFSKAVECYSEAIRLNSNNYVYYSNRSAAYGAMGNWELAEKDAQECVKRNPTFAKGYHRLANAQQQLGRKKEAIETLKIALTAASNPDKVPGIKKLLRQLNEEVTLSSTSSPQGVSRQVPAHVAKELQELQPQFQKIQHESDQIEAKLAAFSRQKKRLALVERELIDLPEGIKTYRSIGKMFMQTGHDENAASVTNENKLLNEQMSSLEARKNYLNRQKQSVQNNITELLAQCT
;
A
#
# COMPACT_ATOMS: atom_id res chain seq x y z
N MET A 1 25.07 -29.51 15.24
CA MET A 1 24.66 -28.10 15.16
C MET A 1 23.31 -28.02 15.84
N SER A 2 23.12 -27.06 16.75
CA SER A 2 21.83 -26.90 17.43
C SER A 2 20.80 -26.31 16.47
N SER A 3 19.50 -26.53 16.72
CA SER A 3 18.43 -25.90 15.92
C SER A 3 18.50 -24.36 15.92
N GLU A 4 19.15 -23.78 16.93
CA GLU A 4 19.39 -22.34 17.04
C GLU A 4 20.52 -21.88 16.11
N ASP A 5 21.60 -22.66 15.97
CA ASP A 5 22.66 -22.38 15.00
C ASP A 5 22.13 -22.41 13.57
N ASP A 6 21.27 -23.39 13.26
CA ASP A 6 20.64 -23.52 11.95
C ASP A 6 19.70 -22.32 11.66
N ALA A 7 18.98 -21.83 12.67
CA ALA A 7 18.14 -20.63 12.53
C ALA A 7 18.98 -19.37 12.24
N GLU A 8 20.15 -19.23 12.88
CA GLU A 8 21.07 -18.11 12.64
C GLU A 8 21.72 -18.17 11.25
N VAL A 9 22.00 -19.36 10.72
CA VAL A 9 22.44 -19.56 9.33
C VAL A 9 21.34 -19.08 8.37
N GLN A 10 20.09 -19.50 8.59
CA GLN A 10 18.96 -19.08 7.76
C GLN A 10 18.72 -17.57 7.82
N LYS A 11 18.85 -16.95 9.00
CA LYS A 11 18.81 -15.49 9.13
C LYS A 11 19.92 -14.82 8.31
N THR A 12 21.14 -15.36 8.33
CA THR A 12 22.27 -14.80 7.61
C THR A 12 22.08 -14.89 6.10
N LEU A 13 21.64 -16.04 5.59
CA LEU A 13 21.25 -16.22 4.18
C LEU A 13 20.12 -15.25 3.78
N GLY A 14 19.10 -15.10 4.65
CA GLY A 14 18.03 -14.14 4.43
C GLY A 14 18.52 -12.70 4.32
N ASN A 15 19.52 -12.31 5.12
CA ASN A 15 20.14 -10.98 5.04
C ASN A 15 20.91 -10.78 3.73
N GLU A 16 21.62 -11.81 3.26
CA GLU A 16 22.35 -11.78 1.97
C GLU A 16 21.37 -11.60 0.80
N GLU A 17 20.31 -12.41 0.75
CA GLU A 17 19.26 -12.30 -0.27
C GLU A 17 18.55 -10.95 -0.20
N PHE A 18 18.33 -10.41 1.01
CA PHE A 18 17.77 -9.08 1.20
C PHE A 18 18.69 -8.00 0.62
N ASN A 19 20.01 -8.11 0.83
CA ASN A 19 21.00 -7.19 0.26
C ASN A 19 21.07 -7.29 -1.27
N HIS A 20 20.85 -8.48 -1.83
CA HIS A 20 20.69 -8.70 -3.27
C HIS A 20 19.34 -8.24 -3.83
N LYS A 21 18.45 -7.66 -3.01
CA LYS A 21 17.08 -7.25 -3.35
C LYS A 21 16.17 -8.42 -3.77
N ASN A 22 16.56 -9.66 -3.45
CA ASN A 22 15.76 -10.86 -3.67
C ASN A 22 14.79 -11.07 -2.49
N PHE A 23 13.85 -10.15 -2.33
CA PHE A 23 13.00 -10.09 -1.13
C PHE A 23 12.15 -11.36 -0.91
N SER A 24 11.71 -12.04 -1.98
CA SER A 24 10.97 -13.30 -1.86
C SER A 24 11.81 -14.41 -1.22
N LYS A 25 13.07 -14.57 -1.66
CA LYS A 25 13.99 -15.56 -1.09
C LYS A 25 14.38 -15.19 0.34
N ALA A 26 14.55 -13.90 0.62
CA ALA A 26 14.78 -13.43 1.98
C ALA A 26 13.62 -13.82 2.91
N VAL A 27 12.37 -13.66 2.46
CA VAL A 27 11.17 -14.09 3.22
C VAL A 27 11.18 -15.59 3.50
N GLU A 28 11.54 -16.41 2.51
CA GLU A 28 11.65 -17.88 2.68
C GLU A 28 12.68 -18.23 3.76
N CYS A 29 13.89 -17.65 3.67
CA CYS A 29 14.97 -17.89 4.63
C CYS A 29 14.57 -17.45 6.05
N TYR A 30 13.97 -16.26 6.21
CA TYR A 30 13.49 -15.82 7.53
C TYR A 30 12.33 -16.67 8.05
N SER A 31 11.47 -17.19 7.17
CA SER A 31 10.38 -18.09 7.58
C SER A 31 10.92 -19.41 8.08
N GLU A 32 11.98 -19.92 7.47
CA GLU A 32 12.68 -21.10 7.95
C GLU A 32 13.40 -20.83 9.28
N ALA A 33 14.05 -19.68 9.44
CA ALA A 33 14.63 -19.25 10.72
C ALA A 33 13.56 -19.20 11.84
N ILE A 34 12.36 -18.69 11.54
CA ILE A 34 11.21 -18.66 12.47
C ILE A 34 10.70 -20.07 12.78
N ARG A 35 10.69 -20.98 11.78
CA ARG A 35 10.27 -22.38 11.98
C ARG A 35 11.23 -23.10 12.93
N LEU A 36 12.53 -22.82 12.81
CA LEU A 36 13.57 -23.40 13.65
C LEU A 36 13.62 -22.79 15.05
N ASN A 37 13.43 -21.47 15.16
CA ASN A 37 13.34 -20.75 16.44
C ASN A 37 12.33 -19.59 16.36
N SER A 38 11.12 -19.84 16.87
CA SER A 38 10.01 -18.86 16.86
C SER A 38 10.09 -17.80 17.94
N ASN A 39 11.09 -17.85 18.83
CA ASN A 39 11.20 -16.91 19.96
C ASN A 39 12.05 -15.70 19.62
N ASN A 40 12.89 -15.78 18.58
CA ASN A 40 13.77 -14.69 18.20
C ASN A 40 13.02 -13.59 17.45
N TYR A 41 12.80 -12.45 18.11
CA TYR A 41 12.12 -11.27 17.57
C TYR A 41 12.83 -10.65 16.35
N VAL A 42 14.13 -10.90 16.15
CA VAL A 42 14.91 -10.34 15.03
C VAL A 42 14.43 -10.92 13.70
N TYR A 43 14.08 -12.20 13.66
CA TYR A 43 13.63 -12.84 12.42
C TYR A 43 12.32 -12.24 11.92
N TYR A 44 11.38 -11.97 12.84
CA TYR A 44 10.14 -11.26 12.53
C TYR A 44 10.42 -9.83 12.05
N SER A 45 11.37 -9.11 12.67
CA SER A 45 11.74 -7.77 12.22
C SER A 45 12.32 -7.76 10.79
N ASN A 46 13.15 -8.75 10.46
CA ASN A 46 13.78 -8.86 9.16
C ASN A 46 12.78 -9.32 8.08
N ARG A 47 11.90 -10.26 8.40
CA ARG A 47 10.84 -10.69 7.49
C ARG A 47 9.81 -9.59 7.24
N SER A 48 9.45 -8.82 8.27
CA SER A 48 8.65 -7.60 8.12
C SER A 48 9.28 -6.60 7.14
N ALA A 49 10.60 -6.40 7.23
CA ALA A 49 11.32 -5.53 6.30
C ALA A 49 11.25 -6.05 4.85
N ALA A 50 11.39 -7.36 4.65
CA ALA A 50 11.32 -8.00 3.34
C ALA A 50 9.91 -7.90 2.74
N TYR A 51 8.86 -8.14 3.53
CA TYR A 51 7.48 -7.91 3.10
C TYR A 51 7.21 -6.45 2.73
N GLY A 52 7.72 -5.50 3.53
CA GLY A 52 7.60 -4.07 3.21
C GLY A 52 8.31 -3.70 1.91
N ALA A 53 9.49 -4.27 1.64
CA ALA A 53 10.20 -4.05 0.38
C ALA A 53 9.44 -4.60 -0.85
N MET A 54 8.55 -5.59 -0.65
CA MET A 54 7.64 -6.12 -1.68
C MET A 54 6.31 -5.37 -1.77
N GLY A 55 6.06 -4.40 -0.89
CA GLY A 55 4.78 -3.69 -0.80
C GLY A 55 3.66 -4.47 -0.10
N ASN A 56 3.97 -5.60 0.54
CA ASN A 56 3.00 -6.42 1.28
C ASN A 56 2.86 -5.92 2.72
N TRP A 57 2.25 -4.74 2.89
CA TRP A 57 2.25 -4.00 4.15
C TRP A 57 1.44 -4.66 5.26
N GLU A 58 0.39 -5.41 4.95
CA GLU A 58 -0.42 -6.15 5.93
C GLU A 58 0.38 -7.28 6.58
N LEU A 59 1.17 -8.01 5.79
CA LEU A 59 2.07 -9.05 6.30
C LEU A 59 3.24 -8.42 7.08
N ALA A 60 3.77 -7.30 6.59
CA ALA A 60 4.81 -6.55 7.28
C ALA A 60 4.35 -6.04 8.65
N GLU A 61 3.11 -5.54 8.76
CA GLU A 61 2.49 -5.11 10.02
C GLU A 61 2.40 -6.29 11.00
N LYS A 62 1.86 -7.43 10.55
CA LYS A 62 1.70 -8.62 11.39
C LYS A 62 3.02 -9.10 11.99
N ASP A 63 4.06 -9.19 11.18
CA ASP A 63 5.39 -9.59 11.67
C ASP A 63 6.01 -8.53 12.60
N ALA A 64 5.82 -7.25 12.32
CA ALA A 64 6.30 -6.19 13.20
C ALA A 64 5.59 -6.18 14.56
N GLN A 65 4.29 -6.48 14.61
CA GLN A 65 3.55 -6.67 15.86
C GLN A 65 4.10 -7.85 16.66
N GLU A 66 4.35 -8.99 16.01
CA GLU A 66 4.93 -10.17 16.65
C GLU A 66 6.37 -9.92 17.16
N CYS A 67 7.13 -9.08 16.46
CA CYS A 67 8.46 -8.62 16.88
C CYS A 67 8.38 -7.78 18.17
N VAL A 68 7.52 -6.75 18.18
CA VAL A 68 7.32 -5.85 19.33
C VAL A 68 6.75 -6.60 20.53
N LYS A 69 5.82 -7.54 20.31
CA LYS A 69 5.24 -8.38 21.37
C LYS A 69 6.30 -9.23 22.07
N ARG A 70 7.26 -9.77 21.31
CA ARG A 70 8.37 -10.58 21.85
C ARG A 70 9.43 -9.75 22.54
N ASN A 71 9.77 -8.59 21.98
CA ASN A 71 10.71 -7.67 22.61
C ASN A 71 10.19 -6.21 22.56
N PRO A 72 9.49 -5.78 23.63
CA PRO A 72 8.97 -4.42 23.75
C PRO A 72 10.06 -3.34 23.90
N THR A 73 11.34 -3.71 24.01
CA THR A 73 12.45 -2.75 24.09
C THR A 73 13.15 -2.56 22.74
N PHE A 74 12.76 -3.30 21.71
CA PHE A 74 13.44 -3.28 20.42
C PHE A 74 12.95 -2.15 19.50
N ALA A 75 13.66 -1.03 19.51
CA ALA A 75 13.32 0.19 18.75
C ALA A 75 13.08 -0.06 17.25
N LYS A 76 13.86 -0.94 16.61
CA LYS A 76 13.70 -1.26 15.19
C LYS A 76 12.35 -1.95 14.92
N GLY A 77 11.84 -2.77 15.84
CA GLY A 77 10.53 -3.42 15.72
C GLY A 77 9.40 -2.40 15.64
N TYR A 78 9.38 -1.42 16.54
CA TYR A 78 8.41 -0.32 16.48
C TYR A 78 8.53 0.52 15.21
N HIS A 79 9.75 0.80 14.75
CA HIS A 79 9.95 1.49 13.47
C HIS A 79 9.37 0.71 12.28
N ARG A 80 9.53 -0.63 12.25
CA ARG A 80 8.90 -1.47 11.22
C ARG A 80 7.38 -1.40 11.30
N LEU A 81 6.82 -1.49 12.50
CA LEU A 81 5.38 -1.45 12.73
C LEU A 81 4.78 -0.11 12.28
N ALA A 82 5.36 1.00 12.73
CA ALA A 82 4.91 2.34 12.37
C ALA A 82 5.02 2.60 10.85
N ASN A 83 6.08 2.09 10.21
CA ASN A 83 6.21 2.22 8.76
C ASN A 83 5.11 1.43 8.02
N ALA A 84 4.83 0.20 8.43
CA ALA A 84 3.75 -0.59 7.85
C ALA A 84 2.37 0.09 8.04
N GLN A 85 2.08 0.58 9.25
CA GLN A 85 0.85 1.34 9.54
C GLN A 85 0.72 2.61 8.68
N GLN A 86 1.80 3.36 8.50
CA GLN A 86 1.82 4.53 7.60
C GLN A 86 1.45 4.14 6.16
N GLN A 87 2.05 3.08 5.62
CA GLN A 87 1.81 2.63 4.25
C GLN A 87 0.40 2.09 4.05
N LEU A 88 -0.21 1.55 5.10
CA LEU A 88 -1.63 1.17 5.15
C LEU A 88 -2.58 2.37 5.35
N GLY A 89 -2.06 3.61 5.39
CA GLY A 89 -2.84 4.84 5.59
C GLY A 89 -3.21 5.14 7.04
N ARG A 90 -2.80 4.31 8.01
CA ARG A 90 -3.11 4.43 9.45
C ARG A 90 -2.11 5.34 10.17
N LYS A 91 -2.01 6.60 9.73
CA LYS A 91 -0.99 7.56 10.20
C LYS A 91 -1.08 7.88 11.70
N LYS A 92 -2.29 7.97 12.26
CA LYS A 92 -2.49 8.23 13.70
C LYS A 92 -1.95 7.08 14.56
N GLU A 93 -2.20 5.84 14.16
CA GLU A 93 -1.66 4.64 14.83
C GLU A 93 -0.14 4.59 14.73
N ALA A 94 0.42 4.92 13.57
CA ALA A 94 1.88 4.99 13.38
C ALA A 94 2.56 6.01 14.31
N ILE A 95 1.94 7.18 14.52
CA ILE A 95 2.43 8.20 15.47
C ILE A 95 2.45 7.64 16.90
N GLU A 96 1.37 6.97 17.31
CA GLU A 96 1.28 6.40 18.65
C GLU A 96 2.32 5.29 18.87
N THR A 97 2.48 4.40 17.89
CA THR A 97 3.53 3.38 17.88
C THR A 97 4.93 3.99 18.05
N LEU A 98 5.23 5.10 17.37
CA LEU A 98 6.53 5.78 17.49
C LEU A 98 6.73 6.49 18.84
N LYS A 99 5.65 7.02 19.44
CA LYS A 99 5.70 7.58 20.80
C LYS A 99 5.97 6.50 21.84
N ILE A 100 5.33 5.34 21.70
CA ILE A 100 5.63 4.16 22.53
C ILE A 100 7.09 3.75 22.34
N ALA A 101 7.60 3.76 21.10
CA ALA A 101 9.01 3.46 20.84
C ALA A 101 9.98 4.41 21.57
N LEU A 102 9.67 5.70 21.63
CA LEU A 102 10.51 6.70 22.31
C LEU A 102 10.53 6.55 23.83
N THR A 103 9.50 5.92 24.42
CA THR A 103 9.36 5.74 25.87
C THR A 103 9.80 4.36 26.34
N ALA A 104 9.44 3.31 25.59
CA ALA A 104 9.66 1.91 25.97
C ALA A 104 10.94 1.29 25.39
N ALA A 105 11.43 1.78 24.25
CA ALA A 105 12.56 1.15 23.59
C ALA A 105 13.91 1.51 24.23
N SER A 106 14.85 0.58 24.19
CA SER A 106 16.23 0.84 24.56
C SER A 106 16.95 1.55 23.42
N ASN A 107 17.50 2.75 23.70
CA ASN A 107 18.22 3.59 22.72
C ASN A 107 17.42 3.91 21.43
N PRO A 108 16.21 4.50 21.52
CA PRO A 108 15.42 4.84 20.35
C PRO A 108 16.13 5.85 19.43
N ASP A 109 17.03 6.66 20.00
CA ASP A 109 17.86 7.63 19.28
C ASP A 109 18.82 7.00 18.27
N LYS A 110 19.23 5.74 18.51
CA LYS A 110 20.12 5.00 17.60
C LYS A 110 19.39 4.50 16.35
N VAL A 111 18.06 4.60 16.31
CA VAL A 111 17.26 4.29 15.12
C VAL A 111 16.84 5.60 14.45
N PRO A 112 17.65 6.14 13.51
CA PRO A 112 17.42 7.48 12.95
C PRO A 112 16.07 7.62 12.25
N GLY A 113 15.47 6.50 11.82
CA GLY A 113 14.15 6.47 11.21
C GLY A 113 13.01 6.88 12.15
N ILE A 114 13.10 6.66 13.47
CA ILE A 114 11.97 6.88 14.40
C ILE A 114 11.62 8.37 14.51
N LYS A 115 12.58 9.22 14.89
CA LYS A 115 12.34 10.66 15.05
C LYS A 115 11.97 11.32 13.72
N LYS A 116 12.64 10.91 12.64
CA LYS A 116 12.36 11.42 11.29
C LYS A 116 10.92 11.09 10.88
N LEU A 117 10.52 9.82 11.00
CA LEU A 117 9.19 9.36 10.63
C LEU A 117 8.12 10.01 11.52
N LEU A 118 8.36 10.13 12.83
CA LEU A 118 7.43 10.77 13.74
C LEU A 118 7.21 12.25 13.38
N ARG A 119 8.28 12.97 13.06
CA ARG A 119 8.18 14.36 12.60
C ARG A 119 7.40 14.47 11.29
N GLN A 120 7.73 13.65 10.30
CA GLN A 120 7.04 13.63 9.01
C GLN A 120 5.55 13.33 9.17
N LEU A 121 5.21 12.30 9.95
CA LEU A 121 3.82 11.95 10.20
C LEU A 121 3.07 13.03 10.98
N ASN A 122 3.71 13.67 11.97
CA ASN A 122 3.10 14.79 12.68
C ASN A 122 2.90 15.98 11.75
N GLU A 123 3.84 16.30 10.86
CA GLU A 123 3.68 17.36 9.86
C GLU A 123 2.55 17.03 8.89
N GLU A 124 2.47 15.80 8.37
CA GLU A 124 1.39 15.35 7.48
C GLU A 124 0.03 15.31 8.17
N VAL A 125 -0.01 14.85 9.42
CA VAL A 125 -1.24 14.85 10.22
C VAL A 125 -1.63 16.29 10.56
N THR A 126 -0.68 17.16 10.89
CA THR A 126 -0.90 18.59 11.12
C THR A 126 -1.39 19.25 9.85
N LEU A 127 -0.84 18.96 8.67
CA LEU A 127 -1.34 19.48 7.39
C LEU A 127 -2.74 18.94 7.06
N SER A 128 -3.04 17.70 7.47
CA SER A 128 -4.39 17.12 7.37
C SER A 128 -5.36 17.57 8.48
N SER A 129 -4.85 18.20 9.55
CA SER A 129 -5.63 18.74 10.69
C SER A 129 -5.55 20.26 10.80
N THR A 130 -4.77 20.94 9.98
CA THR A 130 -5.03 22.33 9.56
C THR A 130 -6.24 22.38 8.62
N SER A 131 -6.74 21.20 8.20
CA SER A 131 -8.11 20.97 7.74
C SER A 131 -9.07 20.43 8.82
N SER A 132 -8.71 20.44 10.12
CA SER A 132 -9.57 20.10 11.28
C SER A 132 -8.95 20.56 12.62
N PRO A 133 -9.25 21.77 13.13
CA PRO A 133 -8.66 22.26 14.36
C PRO A 133 -9.27 21.56 15.58
N GLN A 134 -8.43 20.95 16.42
CA GLN A 134 -8.75 20.76 17.83
C GLN A 134 -7.63 21.36 18.65
N GLY A 135 -7.97 22.39 19.43
CA GLY A 135 -7.03 23.01 20.35
C GLY A 135 -7.44 24.35 20.96
N VAL A 136 -8.57 24.95 20.60
CA VAL A 136 -9.20 26.01 21.42
C VAL A 136 -10.71 25.86 21.21
N SER A 137 -11.48 25.80 22.30
CA SER A 137 -12.95 25.83 22.29
C SER A 137 -13.44 27.18 21.76
N ARG A 138 -13.32 27.41 20.45
CA ARG A 138 -14.03 28.47 19.74
C ARG A 138 -15.36 27.88 19.32
N GLN A 139 -16.44 28.40 19.89
CA GLN A 139 -17.79 28.10 19.44
C GLN A 139 -17.88 28.46 17.95
N VAL A 140 -17.88 27.43 17.10
CA VAL A 140 -18.14 27.59 15.68
C VAL A 140 -19.57 28.15 15.56
N PRO A 141 -19.77 29.30 14.90
CA PRO A 141 -21.10 29.84 14.69
C PRO A 141 -22.04 28.79 14.08
N ALA A 142 -23.29 28.72 14.56
CA ALA A 142 -24.23 27.65 14.19
C ALA A 142 -24.47 27.49 12.67
N HIS A 143 -24.29 28.57 11.90
CA HIS A 143 -24.39 28.54 10.43
C HIS A 143 -23.21 27.79 9.78
N VAL A 144 -21.98 27.97 10.28
CA VAL A 144 -20.79 27.27 9.78
C VAL A 144 -20.81 25.80 10.18
N ALA A 145 -21.28 25.47 11.38
CA ALA A 145 -21.45 24.08 11.81
C ALA A 145 -22.42 23.30 10.91
N LYS A 146 -23.49 23.95 10.42
CA LYS A 146 -24.47 23.36 9.51
C LYS A 146 -23.90 23.12 8.12
N GLU A 147 -23.19 24.10 7.54
CA GLU A 147 -22.51 23.94 6.25
C GLU A 147 -21.42 22.86 6.29
N LEU A 148 -20.65 22.80 7.38
CA LEU A 148 -19.63 21.77 7.58
C LEU A 148 -20.25 20.37 7.68
N GLN A 149 -21.41 20.25 8.35
CA GLN A 149 -22.17 19.00 8.45
C GLN A 149 -22.72 18.54 7.09
N GLU A 150 -23.03 19.46 6.17
CA GLU A 150 -23.50 19.15 4.81
C GLU A 150 -22.35 18.80 3.85
N LEU A 151 -21.16 19.40 4.03
CA LEU A 151 -19.98 19.17 3.19
C LEU A 151 -19.22 17.87 3.54
N GLN A 152 -19.23 17.45 4.80
CA GLN A 152 -18.57 16.21 5.26
C GLN A 152 -19.05 14.93 4.52
N PRO A 153 -20.36 14.65 4.38
CA PRO A 153 -20.83 13.48 3.65
C PRO A 153 -20.58 13.58 2.14
N GLN A 154 -20.55 14.80 1.58
CA GLN A 154 -20.21 15.01 0.16
C GLN A 154 -18.75 14.64 -0.11
N PHE A 155 -17.83 15.05 0.77
CA PHE A 155 -16.42 14.69 0.68
C PHE A 155 -16.21 13.17 0.77
N GLN A 156 -16.91 12.50 1.69
CA GLN A 156 -16.85 11.04 1.84
C GLN A 156 -17.36 10.32 0.58
N LYS A 157 -18.44 10.81 -0.04
CA LYS A 157 -18.95 10.25 -1.31
C LYS A 157 -17.94 10.38 -2.45
N ILE A 158 -17.34 11.56 -2.60
CA ILE A 158 -16.31 11.82 -3.63
C ILE A 158 -15.11 10.92 -3.40
N GLN A 159 -14.68 10.76 -2.14
CA GLN A 159 -13.57 9.86 -1.80
C GLN A 159 -13.89 8.41 -2.17
N HIS A 160 -15.06 7.92 -1.80
CA HIS A 160 -15.47 6.55 -2.10
C HIS A 160 -15.55 6.28 -3.61
N GLU A 161 -16.09 7.22 -4.40
CA GLU A 161 -16.13 7.11 -5.86
C GLU A 161 -14.71 7.09 -6.46
N SER A 162 -13.80 7.91 -5.94
CA SER A 162 -12.39 7.92 -6.35
C SER A 162 -11.72 6.58 -6.10
N ASP A 163 -11.91 5.99 -4.91
CA ASP A 163 -11.33 4.70 -4.52
C ASP A 163 -11.84 3.56 -5.44
N GLN A 164 -13.14 3.58 -5.78
CA GLN A 164 -13.72 2.62 -6.72
C GLN A 164 -13.12 2.73 -8.12
N ILE A 165 -12.87 3.95 -8.60
CA ILE A 165 -12.24 4.20 -9.90
C ILE A 165 -10.79 3.73 -9.91
N GLU A 166 -10.03 3.99 -8.83
CA GLU A 166 -8.66 3.50 -8.71
C GLU A 166 -8.58 1.97 -8.72
N ALA A 167 -9.49 1.30 -8.02
CA ALA A 167 -9.58 -0.16 -8.05
C ALA A 167 -9.86 -0.68 -9.47
N LYS A 168 -10.75 -0.04 -10.23
CA LYS A 168 -11.03 -0.40 -11.64
C LYS A 168 -9.82 -0.16 -12.54
N LEU A 169 -9.13 0.97 -12.41
CA LEU A 169 -7.91 1.26 -13.17
C LEU A 169 -6.79 0.25 -12.87
N ALA A 170 -6.65 -0.17 -11.61
CA ALA A 170 -5.70 -1.22 -11.23
C ALA A 170 -6.05 -2.57 -11.87
N ALA A 171 -7.34 -2.94 -11.91
CA ALA A 171 -7.80 -4.15 -12.57
C ALA A 171 -7.53 -4.11 -14.08
N PHE A 172 -7.85 -3.00 -14.75
CA PHE A 172 -7.57 -2.82 -16.17
C PHE A 172 -6.07 -2.80 -16.48
N SER A 173 -5.25 -2.23 -15.60
CA SER A 173 -3.78 -2.29 -15.74
C SER A 173 -3.24 -3.73 -15.69
N ARG A 174 -3.83 -4.61 -14.86
CA ARG A 174 -3.47 -6.04 -14.84
C ARG A 174 -3.94 -6.74 -16.11
N GLN A 175 -5.16 -6.47 -16.57
CA GLN A 175 -5.68 -7.02 -17.82
C GLN A 175 -4.81 -6.62 -19.02
N LYS A 176 -4.37 -5.37 -19.09
CA LYS A 176 -3.47 -4.86 -20.14
C LYS A 176 -2.13 -5.58 -20.15
N LYS A 177 -1.52 -5.82 -18.97
CA LYS A 177 -0.29 -6.61 -18.86
C LYS A 177 -0.48 -8.04 -19.37
N ARG A 178 -1.60 -8.68 -19.04
CA ARG A 178 -1.95 -10.01 -19.54
C ARG A 178 -2.10 -10.00 -21.06
N LEU A 179 -2.81 -9.02 -21.63
CA LEU A 179 -2.99 -8.92 -23.08
C LEU A 179 -1.66 -8.72 -23.81
N ALA A 180 -0.75 -7.89 -23.27
CA ALA A 180 0.58 -7.71 -23.84
C ALA A 180 1.41 -9.01 -23.87
N LEU A 181 1.24 -9.90 -22.89
CA LEU A 181 1.86 -11.22 -22.92
C LEU A 181 1.25 -12.10 -24.02
N VAL A 182 -0.09 -12.10 -24.14
CA VAL A 182 -0.79 -12.85 -25.19
C VAL A 182 -0.41 -12.35 -26.59
N GLU A 183 -0.28 -11.03 -26.79
CA GLU A 183 0.20 -10.47 -28.06
C GLU A 183 1.60 -10.97 -28.41
N ARG A 184 2.50 -11.00 -27.43
CA ARG A 184 3.86 -11.52 -27.63
C ARG A 184 3.85 -13.01 -27.97
N GLU A 185 3.09 -13.81 -27.23
CA GLU A 185 2.94 -15.24 -27.50
C GLU A 185 2.34 -15.50 -28.89
N LEU A 186 1.39 -14.66 -29.34
CA LEU A 186 0.83 -14.76 -30.68
C LEU A 186 1.87 -14.46 -31.77
N ILE A 187 2.75 -13.48 -31.57
CA ILE A 187 3.82 -13.14 -32.52
C ILE A 187 4.86 -14.26 -32.62
N ASP A 188 5.18 -14.91 -31.50
CA ASP A 188 6.19 -15.96 -31.43
C ASP A 188 5.70 -17.32 -31.99
N LEU A 189 4.42 -17.44 -32.38
CA LEU A 189 3.86 -18.68 -32.95
C LEU A 189 4.36 -18.94 -34.38
N PRO A 190 4.82 -20.18 -34.68
CA PRO A 190 5.12 -20.61 -36.04
C PRO A 190 3.92 -20.52 -37.00
N GLU A 191 4.20 -20.21 -38.27
CA GLU A 191 3.19 -20.19 -39.33
C GLU A 191 2.48 -21.56 -39.48
N GLY A 192 1.15 -21.52 -39.69
CA GLY A 192 0.33 -22.71 -39.91
C GLY A 192 -0.17 -23.41 -38.64
N ILE A 193 0.14 -22.90 -37.44
CA ILE A 193 -0.42 -23.43 -36.20
C ILE A 193 -1.89 -23.04 -36.05
N LYS A 194 -2.73 -24.04 -35.76
CA LYS A 194 -4.14 -23.85 -35.42
C LYS A 194 -4.25 -23.34 -33.99
N THR A 195 -4.80 -22.15 -33.84
CA THR A 195 -5.11 -21.56 -32.52
C THR A 195 -6.55 -21.85 -32.11
N TYR A 196 -6.80 -21.85 -30.81
CA TYR A 196 -8.14 -22.06 -30.24
C TYR A 196 -8.47 -20.93 -29.27
N ARG A 197 -9.70 -20.42 -29.37
CA ARG A 197 -10.24 -19.42 -28.45
C ARG A 197 -11.34 -20.03 -27.61
N SER A 198 -11.30 -19.78 -26.30
CA SER A 198 -12.38 -20.19 -25.39
C SER A 198 -13.58 -19.25 -25.52
N ILE A 199 -14.77 -19.82 -25.67
CA ILE A 199 -16.06 -19.14 -25.57
C ILE A 199 -16.87 -19.84 -24.48
N GLY A 200 -16.86 -19.28 -23.27
CA GLY A 200 -17.44 -19.92 -22.10
C GLY A 200 -16.69 -21.21 -21.74
N LYS A 201 -17.36 -22.37 -21.88
CA LYS A 201 -16.77 -23.71 -21.67
C LYS A 201 -16.35 -24.41 -22.97
N MET A 202 -16.56 -23.78 -24.13
CA MET A 202 -16.26 -24.35 -25.44
C MET A 202 -14.97 -23.76 -26.01
N PHE A 203 -14.30 -24.51 -26.87
CA PHE A 203 -13.14 -24.03 -27.61
C PHE A 203 -13.45 -24.05 -29.10
N MET A 204 -13.29 -22.90 -29.74
CA MET A 204 -13.46 -22.74 -31.18
C MET A 204 -12.09 -22.59 -31.83
N GLN A 205 -11.85 -23.32 -32.92
CA GLN A 205 -10.66 -23.12 -33.72
C GLN A 205 -10.76 -21.76 -34.41
N THR A 206 -9.73 -20.92 -34.26
CA THR A 206 -9.67 -19.57 -34.84
C THR A 206 -8.33 -19.36 -35.54
N GLY A 207 -8.30 -18.49 -36.54
CA GLY A 207 -7.06 -18.13 -37.24
C GLY A 207 -6.13 -17.26 -36.39
N HIS A 208 -4.85 -17.23 -36.76
CA HIS A 208 -3.86 -16.34 -36.13
C HIS A 208 -4.26 -14.86 -36.29
N ASP A 209 -4.55 -14.44 -37.51
CA ASP A 209 -4.94 -13.05 -37.83
C ASP A 209 -6.22 -12.61 -37.08
N GLU A 210 -7.21 -13.50 -36.98
CA GLU A 210 -8.46 -13.24 -36.25
C GLU A 210 -8.20 -13.05 -34.75
N ASN A 211 -7.31 -13.86 -34.17
CA ASN A 211 -6.92 -13.72 -32.77
C ASN A 211 -6.12 -12.44 -32.54
N ALA A 212 -5.17 -12.11 -33.42
CA ALA A 212 -4.39 -10.87 -33.35
C ALA A 212 -5.30 -9.63 -33.43
N ALA A 213 -6.28 -9.64 -34.36
CA ALA A 213 -7.28 -8.59 -34.48
C ALA A 213 -8.18 -8.48 -33.24
N SER A 214 -8.60 -9.62 -32.67
CA SER A 214 -9.39 -9.66 -31.43
C SER A 214 -8.64 -9.04 -30.25
N VAL A 215 -7.36 -9.39 -30.08
CA VAL A 215 -6.54 -8.87 -28.97
C VAL A 215 -6.27 -7.37 -29.15
N THR A 216 -6.01 -6.93 -30.38
CA THR A 216 -5.84 -5.50 -30.71
C THR A 216 -7.11 -4.70 -30.39
N ASN A 217 -8.28 -5.22 -30.76
CA ASN A 217 -9.57 -4.60 -30.46
C ASN A 217 -9.85 -4.55 -28.95
N GLU A 218 -9.54 -5.62 -28.21
CA GLU A 218 -9.68 -5.65 -26.74
C GLU A 218 -8.75 -4.61 -26.09
N ASN A 219 -7.49 -4.52 -26.55
CA ASN A 219 -6.54 -3.51 -26.07
C ASN A 219 -7.00 -2.08 -26.37
N LYS A 220 -7.58 -1.83 -27.55
CA LYS A 220 -8.14 -0.52 -27.90
C LYS A 220 -9.28 -0.13 -26.96
N LEU A 221 -10.26 -1.01 -26.77
CA LEU A 221 -11.40 -0.78 -25.87
C LEU A 221 -10.93 -0.53 -24.43
N LEU A 222 -9.96 -1.33 -23.96
CA LEU A 222 -9.39 -1.19 -22.63
C LEU A 222 -8.73 0.18 -22.44
N ASN A 223 -7.97 0.66 -23.44
CA ASN A 223 -7.34 1.98 -23.39
C ASN A 223 -8.38 3.11 -23.36
N GLU A 224 -9.46 3.01 -24.14
CA GLU A 224 -10.56 3.99 -24.13
C GLU A 224 -11.25 4.03 -22.75
N GLN A 225 -11.53 2.86 -22.16
CA GLN A 225 -12.11 2.75 -20.82
C GLN A 225 -11.19 3.32 -19.73
N MET A 226 -9.89 3.02 -19.79
CA MET A 226 -8.90 3.56 -18.86
C MET A 226 -8.82 5.09 -18.97
N SER A 227 -8.75 5.63 -20.19
CA SER A 227 -8.72 7.07 -20.44
C SER A 227 -9.97 7.78 -19.88
N SER A 228 -11.16 7.21 -20.09
CA SER A 228 -12.42 7.73 -19.54
C SER A 228 -12.42 7.74 -18.00
N LEU A 229 -11.93 6.65 -17.37
CA LEU A 229 -11.82 6.56 -15.91
C LEU A 229 -10.78 7.52 -15.35
N GLU A 230 -9.65 7.71 -16.02
CA GLU A 230 -8.62 8.70 -15.64
C GLU A 230 -9.17 10.13 -15.71
N ALA A 231 -9.94 10.46 -16.75
CA ALA A 231 -10.62 11.74 -16.86
C ALA A 231 -11.62 11.95 -15.70
N ARG A 232 -12.41 10.92 -15.35
CA ARG A 232 -13.34 10.96 -14.21
C ARG A 232 -12.61 11.12 -12.88
N LYS A 233 -11.50 10.40 -12.66
CA LYS A 233 -10.64 10.55 -11.48
C LYS A 233 -10.12 11.97 -11.36
N ASN A 234 -9.60 12.54 -12.45
CA ASN A 234 -9.11 13.91 -12.46
C ASN A 234 -10.21 14.94 -12.13
N TYR A 235 -11.43 14.71 -12.62
CA TYR A 235 -12.59 15.52 -12.28
C TYR A 235 -12.93 15.44 -10.79
N LEU A 236 -13.01 14.23 -10.22
CA LEU A 236 -13.30 14.03 -8.80
C LEU A 236 -12.21 14.63 -7.90
N ASN A 237 -10.95 14.55 -8.31
CA ASN A 237 -9.84 15.19 -7.58
C ASN A 237 -9.99 16.72 -7.52
N ARG A 238 -10.40 17.35 -8.64
CA ARG A 238 -10.69 18.80 -8.66
C ARG A 238 -11.88 19.15 -7.76
N GLN A 239 -12.95 18.36 -7.80
CA GLN A 239 -14.11 18.55 -6.92
C GLN A 239 -13.73 18.38 -5.44
N LYS A 240 -12.97 17.34 -5.11
CA LYS A 240 -12.45 17.09 -3.76
C LYS A 240 -11.64 18.28 -3.26
N GLN A 241 -10.74 18.80 -4.09
CA GLN A 241 -9.94 19.98 -3.76
C GLN A 241 -10.80 21.22 -3.54
N SER A 242 -11.83 21.44 -4.37
CA SER A 242 -12.77 22.55 -4.20
C SER A 242 -13.53 22.45 -2.88
N VAL A 243 -14.06 21.28 -2.52
CA VAL A 243 -14.75 21.05 -1.24
C VAL A 243 -13.79 21.29 -0.07
N GLN A 244 -12.54 20.85 -0.19
CA GLN A 244 -11.52 21.05 0.84
C GLN A 244 -11.13 22.53 1.00
N ASN A 245 -11.03 23.27 -0.10
CA ASN A 245 -10.81 24.71 -0.07
C ASN A 245 -11.98 25.45 0.60
N ASN A 246 -13.22 25.10 0.25
CA ASN A 246 -14.42 25.69 0.87
C ASN A 246 -14.45 25.43 2.38
N ILE A 247 -14.14 24.21 2.81
CA ILE A 247 -14.02 23.87 4.24
C ILE A 247 -12.94 24.73 4.92
N THR A 248 -11.80 24.91 4.26
CA THR A 248 -10.68 25.70 4.80
C THR A 248 -11.05 27.18 4.92
N GLU A 249 -11.73 27.75 3.91
CA GLU A 249 -12.22 29.13 3.93
C GLU A 249 -13.26 29.36 5.02
N LEU A 250 -14.23 28.45 5.17
CA LEU A 250 -15.23 28.50 6.24
C LEU A 250 -14.60 28.47 7.64
N LEU A 251 -13.56 27.65 7.83
CA LEU A 251 -12.82 27.61 9.08
C LEU A 251 -11.99 28.88 9.33
N ALA A 252 -11.45 29.51 8.28
CA ALA A 252 -10.71 30.77 8.38
C ALA A 252 -11.62 31.98 8.69
N GLN A 253 -12.89 31.97 8.25
CA GLN A 253 -13.86 33.01 8.63
C GLN A 253 -14.25 32.97 10.13
N CYS A 254 -13.95 31.86 10.81
CA CYS A 254 -14.19 31.70 12.24
C CYS A 254 -13.00 32.15 13.12
N THR A 255 -11.88 32.63 12.55
CA THR A 255 -10.69 33.04 13.30
C THR A 255 -10.61 34.52 13.60
#